data_AF-A0A2E5TS16-F1
#
_entry.id   AF-A0A2E5TS16-F1
#
_cell.length_a   1.000
_cell.length_b   1.000
_cell.length_c   1.000
_cell.angle_alpha   90.00
_cell.angle_beta   90.00
_cell.angle_gamma   90.00
#
_symmetry.space_group_name_H-M   'P 1'
#
loop_
_entity.id
_entity.type
_entity.pdbx_description
1 polymer ?
#
loop_
_entity_poly.entity_id
_entity_poly.type
_entity_poly.pdbx_seq_one_letter_code
_entity_poly.pdbx_strand_id
1 'polypeptide(L)'
;MPKEDSIDIVSPAQLSEGNQAHLRIPLLGCCLYVDWTAKLERVKPGKEFSDRQISGPFKIWKHRHLFLQASSHGCLMRDEIEFLLPGGKLIHATLSPFVVNKLRHVFQYRHQILIQEFGQGQPELFNGSLKIN
;
A
#
# COMPACT_ATOMS: atom_id res chain seq x y z
N MET A 1 -9.05 0.32 -11.83
CA MET A 1 -9.10 1.14 -10.59
C MET A 1 -10.10 2.25 -10.88
N PRO A 2 -10.97 2.66 -9.95
CA PRO A 2 -11.78 3.85 -10.15
C PRO A 2 -10.87 5.02 -10.58
N LYS A 3 -11.27 5.80 -11.60
CA LYS A 3 -10.41 6.86 -12.19
C LYS A 3 -9.91 7.85 -11.12
N GLU A 4 -10.74 8.12 -10.12
CA GLU A 4 -10.46 8.98 -8.97
C GLU A 4 -9.32 8.51 -8.07
N ASP A 5 -8.94 7.23 -8.14
CA ASP A 5 -7.87 6.64 -7.34
C ASP A 5 -6.62 6.34 -8.16
N SER A 6 -6.62 6.67 -9.46
CA SER A 6 -5.48 6.45 -10.34
C SER A 6 -4.23 7.14 -9.77
N ILE A 7 -3.18 6.35 -9.58
CA ILE A 7 -1.87 6.83 -9.14
C ILE A 7 -1.00 7.03 -10.37
N ASP A 8 -0.42 8.21 -10.51
CA ASP A 8 0.52 8.51 -11.58
C ASP A 8 1.91 8.05 -11.13
N ILE A 9 2.51 7.12 -11.87
CA ILE A 9 3.89 6.69 -11.64
C ILE A 9 4.80 7.68 -12.37
N VAL A 10 5.40 8.61 -11.62
CA VAL A 10 6.34 9.60 -12.17
C VAL A 10 7.67 8.93 -12.49
N SER A 11 8.15 8.07 -11.59
CA SER A 11 9.35 7.25 -11.81
C SER A 11 9.21 5.92 -11.08
N PRO A 12 9.21 4.78 -11.78
CA PRO A 12 9.22 3.47 -11.13
C PRO A 12 10.57 3.20 -10.47
N ALA A 13 10.56 2.42 -9.39
CA ALA A 13 11.77 1.86 -8.80
C ALA A 13 12.09 0.51 -9.47
N GLN A 14 13.37 0.25 -9.73
CA GLN A 14 13.82 -1.13 -9.89
C GLN A 14 13.78 -1.82 -8.53
N LEU A 15 13.36 -3.09 -8.49
CA LEU A 15 13.17 -3.85 -7.25
C LEU A 15 14.52 -4.23 -6.62
N SER A 16 15.15 -3.27 -5.96
CA SER A 16 16.41 -3.41 -5.22
C SER A 16 16.37 -2.52 -3.99
N GLU A 17 17.00 -2.97 -2.91
CA GLU A 17 17.10 -2.20 -1.67
C GLU A 17 17.76 -0.85 -1.93
N GLY A 18 17.24 0.19 -1.28
CA GLY A 18 17.73 1.56 -1.43
C GLY A 18 17.07 2.36 -2.54
N ASN A 19 16.50 1.71 -3.56
CA ASN A 19 15.86 2.38 -4.69
C ASN A 19 14.57 3.09 -4.27
N GLN A 20 14.19 4.11 -5.05
CA GLN A 20 13.05 4.95 -4.77
C GLN A 20 12.08 4.98 -5.95
N ALA A 21 10.79 4.89 -5.63
CA ALA A 21 9.70 5.14 -6.54
C ALA A 21 9.14 6.53 -6.25
N HIS A 22 8.88 7.28 -7.30
CA HIS A 22 8.23 8.59 -7.23
C HIS A 22 6.85 8.47 -7.84
N LEU A 23 5.84 8.76 -7.03
CA LEU A 23 4.44 8.63 -7.35
C LEU A 23 3.78 9.99 -7.17
N ARG A 24 2.68 10.21 -7.87
CA ARG A 24 1.79 11.33 -7.64
C ARG A 24 0.39 10.79 -7.44
N ILE A 25 -0.17 11.07 -6.27
CA ILE A 25 -1.49 10.59 -5.89
C ILE A 25 -2.51 11.73 -5.88
N PRO A 26 -3.75 11.50 -6.35
CA PRO A 26 -4.83 12.46 -6.19
C PRO A 26 -5.29 12.52 -4.73
N LEU A 27 -5.50 13.73 -4.24
CA LEU A 27 -6.11 14.04 -2.95
C LEU A 27 -7.39 14.83 -3.21
N LEU A 28 -8.46 14.54 -2.45
CA LEU A 28 -9.75 15.24 -2.56
C LEU A 28 -10.35 15.24 -3.97
N GLY A 29 -10.60 14.04 -4.51
CA GLY A 29 -11.40 13.88 -5.73
C GLY A 29 -10.77 14.51 -6.97
N CYS A 30 -9.47 14.31 -7.17
CA CYS A 30 -8.61 14.75 -8.29
C CYS A 30 -8.27 16.25 -8.40
N CYS A 31 -8.82 17.11 -7.54
CA CYS A 31 -8.50 18.55 -7.56
C CYS A 31 -7.13 18.91 -6.99
N LEU A 32 -6.58 18.07 -6.11
CA LEU A 32 -5.27 18.25 -5.49
C LEU A 32 -4.42 17.01 -5.71
N TYR A 33 -3.10 17.19 -5.73
CA TYR A 33 -2.14 16.11 -5.88
C TYR A 33 -1.06 16.20 -4.82
N VAL A 34 -0.57 15.04 -4.37
CA VAL A 34 0.55 14.93 -3.45
C VAL A 34 1.63 14.07 -4.09
N ASP A 35 2.85 14.59 -4.11
CA ASP A 35 4.02 13.80 -4.49
C ASP A 35 4.40 12.86 -3.36
N TRP A 36 4.55 11.58 -3.69
CA TRP A 36 4.88 10.52 -2.77
C TRP A 36 6.15 9.82 -3.24
N THR A 37 7.20 9.92 -2.42
CA THR A 37 8.44 9.16 -2.61
C THR A 37 8.46 7.97 -1.66
N ALA A 38 8.51 6.76 -2.21
CA ALA A 38 8.63 5.51 -1.46
C ALA A 38 10.00 4.87 -1.70
N LYS A 39 10.69 4.47 -0.63
CA LYS A 39 12.01 3.82 -0.70
C LYS A 39 11.88 2.35 -0.34
N LEU A 40 12.43 1.47 -1.20
CA LEU A 40 12.54 0.04 -0.94
C LEU A 40 13.56 -0.20 0.19
N GLU A 41 13.12 -0.86 1.26
CA GLU A 41 13.94 -1.14 2.45
C GLU A 41 14.43 -2.58 2.53
N ARG A 42 13.58 -3.55 2.17
CA ARG A 42 13.95 -4.96 2.13
C ARG A 42 13.50 -5.55 0.81
N VAL A 43 14.37 -6.32 0.16
CA VAL A 43 14.04 -7.04 -1.06
C VAL A 43 14.65 -8.44 -0.97
N LYS A 44 13.79 -9.44 -0.78
CA LYS A 44 14.16 -10.86 -0.81
C LYS A 44 13.37 -11.53 -1.93
N PRO A 45 14.04 -11.84 -3.07
CA PRO A 45 13.39 -12.47 -4.21
C PRO A 45 12.53 -13.68 -3.83
N GLY A 46 11.28 -13.69 -4.29
CA GLY A 46 10.31 -14.75 -4.04
C GLY A 46 9.78 -14.87 -2.60
N LYS A 47 10.17 -13.96 -1.68
CA LYS A 47 9.77 -14.04 -0.27
C LYS A 47 9.12 -12.78 0.26
N GLU A 48 9.79 -11.63 0.13
CA GLU A 48 9.25 -10.37 0.61
C GLU A 48 9.86 -9.18 -0.13
N PHE A 49 9.11 -8.09 -0.21
CA PHE A 49 9.70 -6.78 -0.37
C PHE A 49 8.91 -5.75 0.44
N SER A 50 9.58 -4.69 0.88
CA SER A 50 8.93 -3.63 1.63
C SER A 50 9.43 -2.27 1.22
N ASP A 51 8.54 -1.29 1.29
CA ASP A 51 8.86 0.12 1.15
C ASP A 51 8.47 0.91 2.40
N ARG A 52 9.10 2.07 2.55
CA ARG A 52 8.64 3.11 3.45
C ARG A 52 8.53 4.43 2.71
N GLN A 53 7.67 5.29 3.21
CA GLN A 53 7.62 6.66 2.73
C GLN A 53 8.86 7.45 3.15
N ILE A 54 9.43 8.20 2.22
CA ILE A 54 10.40 9.27 2.45
C ILE A 54 9.66 10.61 2.56
N SER A 55 8.76 10.89 1.62
CA SER A 55 7.86 12.05 1.61
C SER A 55 6.50 11.63 1.06
N GLY A 56 5.41 12.21 1.55
CA GLY A 56 4.07 11.85 1.09
C GLY A 56 2.97 12.25 2.08
N PRO A 57 1.75 11.73 1.89
CA PRO A 57 0.56 12.15 2.63
C PRO A 57 0.52 11.68 4.09
N PHE A 58 1.33 10.68 4.45
CA PHE A 58 1.36 10.13 5.80
C PHE A 58 2.46 10.76 6.65
N LYS A 59 2.34 10.71 7.98
CA LYS A 59 3.46 10.98 8.88
C LYS A 59 4.43 9.79 8.93
N ILE A 60 3.89 8.58 8.93
CA ILE A 60 4.63 7.33 8.81
C ILE A 60 3.88 6.46 7.82
N TRP A 61 4.61 5.81 6.93
CA TRP A 61 4.08 4.74 6.10
C TRP A 61 5.15 3.70 5.91
N LYS A 62 4.80 2.45 6.20
CA LYS A 62 5.58 1.25 5.89
C LYS A 62 4.63 0.25 5.28
N HIS A 63 5.03 -0.31 4.16
CA HIS A 63 4.25 -1.31 3.45
C HIS A 63 5.15 -2.49 3.16
N ARG A 64 4.67 -3.68 3.53
CA ARG A 64 5.37 -4.95 3.32
C ARG A 64 4.51 -5.90 2.53
N HIS A 65 5.11 -6.45 1.49
CA HIS A 65 4.58 -7.53 0.69
C HIS A 65 5.25 -8.84 1.10
N LEU A 66 4.46 -9.84 1.45
CA LEU A 66 4.91 -11.17 1.81
C LEU A 66 4.36 -12.19 0.83
N PHE A 67 5.22 -13.12 0.42
CA PHE A 67 4.91 -14.23 -0.47
C PHE A 67 5.18 -15.53 0.29
N LEU A 68 4.10 -16.20 0.70
CA LEU A 68 4.15 -17.41 1.49
C LEU A 68 3.73 -18.60 0.63
N GLN A 69 4.48 -19.70 0.72
CA GLN A 69 4.09 -20.93 0.01
C GLN A 69 2.73 -21.42 0.53
N ALA A 70 1.74 -21.56 -0.35
CA ALA A 70 0.41 -22.06 0.00
C ALA A 70 0.21 -23.52 -0.43
N SER A 71 0.84 -23.93 -1.54
CA SER A 71 0.84 -25.31 -2.07
C SER A 71 2.05 -25.53 -2.98
N SER A 72 2.23 -26.69 -3.61
CA SER A 72 3.34 -26.95 -4.53
C SER A 72 3.40 -26.00 -5.75
N HIS A 73 2.27 -25.40 -6.13
CA HIS A 73 2.15 -24.50 -7.29
C HIS A 73 1.43 -23.18 -6.95
N GLY A 74 1.27 -22.86 -5.66
CA GLY A 74 0.50 -21.70 -5.21
C GLY A 74 1.23 -20.90 -4.15
N CYS A 75 1.01 -19.58 -4.18
CA CYS A 75 1.52 -18.64 -3.20
C CYS A 75 0.35 -17.86 -2.58
N LEU A 76 0.40 -17.66 -1.27
CA LEU A 76 -0.40 -16.66 -0.57
C LEU A 76 0.38 -15.35 -0.58
N MET A 77 -0.20 -14.31 -1.19
CA MET A 77 0.31 -12.95 -1.09
C MET A 77 -0.38 -12.23 0.06
N ARG A 78 0.40 -11.61 0.95
CA ARG A 78 -0.10 -10.80 2.06
C ARG A 78 0.50 -9.41 2.01
N ASP A 79 -0.34 -8.40 2.12
CA ASP A 79 0.05 -7.00 2.29
C ASP A 79 -0.13 -6.58 3.75
N GLU A 80 0.92 -6.03 4.34
CA GLU A 80 0.91 -5.45 5.67
C GLU A 80 1.25 -3.97 5.59
N ILE A 81 0.38 -3.13 6.15
CA ILE A 81 0.50 -1.68 6.07
C ILE A 81 0.49 -1.13 7.49
N GLU A 82 1.56 -0.41 7.83
CA GLU A 82 1.64 0.40 9.03
C GLU A 82 1.65 1.87 8.60
N PHE A 83 0.70 2.66 9.10
CA PHE A 83 0.66 4.08 8.79
C PHE A 83 0.29 4.93 9.99
N LEU A 84 0.70 6.19 9.95
CA LEU A 84 0.31 7.23 10.89
C LEU A 84 -0.11 8.47 10.10
N LEU A 85 -1.26 9.03 10.42
CA LEU A 85 -1.72 10.27 9.80
C LEU A 85 -0.91 11.48 10.32
N PRO A 86 -0.72 12.53 9.51
CA PRO A 86 -0.29 13.82 10.00
C PRO A 86 -1.42 14.46 10.82
N GLY A 87 -1.04 15.27 11.82
CA GLY A 87 -1.99 16.00 12.68
C GLY A 87 -1.99 15.55 14.14
N GLY A 88 -3.02 15.97 14.87
CA GLY A 88 -3.25 15.63 16.28
C GLY A 88 -4.42 14.66 16.46
N LYS A 89 -4.69 14.28 17.71
CA LYS A 89 -5.70 13.26 18.09
C LYS A 89 -7.09 13.49 17.46
N LEU A 90 -7.53 14.74 17.34
CA LEU A 90 -8.83 15.09 16.76
C LEU A 90 -8.91 14.78 15.26
N ILE A 91 -7.84 15.09 14.51
CA ILE A 91 -7.73 14.77 13.08
C ILE A 91 -7.69 13.26 12.89
N HIS A 92 -6.96 12.55 13.76
CA HIS A 92 -6.91 11.09 13.71
C HIS A 92 -8.29 10.48 13.94
N ALA A 93 -9.04 10.91 14.95
CA ALA A 93 -10.36 10.37 15.24
C ALA A 93 -11.36 10.55 14.08
N THR A 94 -11.28 11.67 13.36
CA THR A 94 -12.20 12.00 12.28
C THR A 94 -11.80 11.39 10.93
N LEU A 95 -10.52 11.43 10.56
CA LEU A 95 -10.06 10.96 9.25
C LEU A 95 -9.65 9.49 9.22
N SER A 96 -9.26 8.88 10.35
CA SER A 96 -8.79 7.49 10.35
C SER A 96 -9.80 6.49 9.77
N PRO A 97 -11.11 6.54 10.12
CA PRO A 97 -12.08 5.62 9.53
C PRO A 97 -12.16 5.74 8.01
N PHE A 98 -12.14 6.96 7.49
CA PHE A 98 -12.17 7.23 6.05
C PHE A 98 -10.91 6.68 5.36
N VAL A 99 -9.72 6.97 5.90
CA VAL A 99 -8.44 6.49 5.35
C VAL A 99 -8.36 4.96 5.39
N VAL A 100 -8.74 4.34 6.50
CA VAL A 100 -8.76 2.87 6.64
C VAL A 100 -9.70 2.25 5.61
N ASN A 101 -10.89 2.81 5.43
CA ASN A 101 -11.83 2.30 4.43
C ASN A 101 -11.29 2.46 3.00
N LYS A 102 -10.65 3.60 2.72
CA LYS A 102 -10.01 3.86 1.42
C LYS A 102 -8.89 2.89 1.12
N LEU A 103 -7.98 2.69 2.08
CA LEU A 103 -6.89 1.71 1.96
C LEU A 103 -7.45 0.30 1.75
N ARG A 104 -8.46 -0.11 2.54
CA ARG A 104 -9.12 -1.41 2.37
C ARG A 104 -9.63 -1.59 0.94
N HIS A 105 -10.34 -0.61 0.41
CA HIS A 105 -10.90 -0.68 -0.94
C HIS A 105 -9.79 -0.78 -2.01
N VAL A 106 -8.76 0.06 -1.93
CA VAL A 106 -7.63 0.06 -2.88
C VAL A 106 -6.89 -1.28 -2.88
N PHE A 107 -6.60 -1.83 -1.70
CA PHE A 107 -5.88 -3.10 -1.58
C PHE A 107 -6.74 -4.30 -1.98
N GLN A 108 -8.03 -4.30 -1.61
CA GLN A 108 -8.97 -5.32 -2.07
C GLN A 108 -9.06 -5.34 -3.61
N TYR A 109 -9.15 -4.17 -4.24
CA TYR A 109 -9.14 -4.08 -5.71
C TYR A 109 -7.84 -4.63 -6.30
N ARG A 110 -6.67 -4.26 -5.74
CA ARG A 110 -5.37 -4.78 -6.18
C ARG A 110 -5.28 -6.30 -6.06
N HIS A 111 -5.77 -6.87 -4.97
CA HIS A 111 -5.80 -8.33 -4.78
C HIS A 111 -6.71 -9.01 -5.80
N GLN A 112 -7.89 -8.43 -6.07
CA GLN A 112 -8.80 -8.96 -7.10
C GLN A 112 -8.14 -9.00 -8.48
N ILE A 113 -7.42 -7.95 -8.88
CA ILE A 113 -6.67 -7.94 -10.14
C ILE A 113 -5.56 -8.99 -10.14
N LEU A 114 -4.78 -9.10 -9.06
CA LEU A 114 -3.72 -10.11 -8.97
C LEU A 114 -4.27 -11.54 -9.06
N ILE A 115 -5.41 -11.80 -8.45
CA ILE A 115 -6.14 -13.08 -8.58
C ILE A 115 -6.54 -13.27 -10.05
N GLN A 116 -7.21 -12.30 -10.66
CA GLN A 116 -7.63 -12.39 -12.07
C GLN A 116 -6.47 -12.68 -13.04
N GLU A 117 -5.30 -12.07 -12.82
CA GLU A 117 -4.12 -12.22 -13.67
C GLU A 117 -3.32 -13.50 -13.39
N PHE A 118 -3.21 -13.94 -12.12
CA PHE A 118 -2.27 -14.97 -11.71
C PHE A 118 -2.88 -16.25 -11.09
N GLY A 119 -4.19 -16.34 -10.81
CA GLY A 119 -4.81 -17.62 -10.40
C GLY A 119 -6.15 -17.56 -9.63
N GLN A 120 -6.73 -18.72 -9.29
CA GLN A 120 -7.97 -18.82 -8.48
C GLN A 120 -7.65 -18.75 -6.97
N GLY A 121 -7.68 -17.55 -6.39
CA GLY A 121 -7.48 -17.33 -4.94
C GLY A 121 -8.58 -16.46 -4.33
N GLN A 122 -8.80 -16.57 -3.02
CA GLN A 122 -9.64 -15.63 -2.26
C GLN A 122 -8.72 -14.62 -1.56
N PRO A 123 -9.01 -13.31 -1.61
CA PRO A 123 -8.25 -12.33 -0.85
C PRO A 123 -8.52 -12.55 0.65
N GLU A 124 -7.48 -12.91 1.43
CA GLU A 124 -7.56 -12.76 2.87
C GLU A 124 -7.50 -11.26 3.19
N LEU A 125 -8.68 -10.69 3.46
CA LEU A 125 -8.80 -9.29 3.83
C LEU A 125 -8.12 -9.04 5.18
N PHE A 126 -7.41 -7.91 5.22
CA PHE A 126 -6.67 -7.37 6.34
C PHE A 126 -7.34 -7.59 7.72
N ASN A 127 -6.66 -8.35 8.58
CA ASN A 127 -6.90 -8.43 10.03
C ASN A 127 -5.74 -7.70 10.77
N GLY A 128 -5.41 -6.47 10.35
CA GLY A 128 -4.37 -5.70 11.01
C GLY A 128 -4.90 -4.94 12.23
N SER A 129 -4.16 -5.04 13.34
CA SER A 129 -4.40 -4.22 14.52
C SER A 129 -3.98 -2.78 14.26
N LEU A 130 -4.94 -1.86 14.31
CA LEU A 130 -4.70 -0.42 14.40
C LEU A 130 -3.99 -0.14 15.73
N LYS A 131 -2.66 0.00 15.71
CA LYS A 131 -1.94 0.68 16.80
C LYS A 131 -2.08 2.18 16.58
N ILE A 132 -3.21 2.72 17.01
CA ILE A 132 -3.35 4.17 17.24
C ILE A 132 -2.65 4.45 18.57
N ASN A 133 -1.46 5.06 18.53
CA ASN A 133 -0.83 5.65 19.71
C ASN A 133 -1.39 7.07 19.92
#